data_AF-A0A9R0TTX6-F1
#
_entry.id   AF-A0A9R0TTX6-F1
#
_cell.length_a   1.000
_cell.length_b   1.000
_cell.length_c   1.000
_cell.angle_alpha   90.00
_cell.angle_beta   90.00
_cell.angle_gamma   90.00
#
_symmetry.space_group_name_H-M   'P 1'
#
loop_
_entity.id
_entity.type
_entity.pdbx_description
1 polymer ?
#
loop_
_entity_poly.entity_id
_entity_poly.type
_entity_poly.pdbx_seq_one_letter_code
_entity_poly.pdbx_strand_id
1 'polypeptide(L)'
;MVLDGDVFDVPIRKDIVHRVGTHSTKTISEVSGTGRKPYKQKGTGRARHGTLRGCQFRGGATMHGPKPRSHAFKLQKKVRRLGLKIALSARTAEGKLCIFEDLEVPSHKTKNIVQYIKQMDDTKKVLLVDGGDIDKKLKLATKNLHYVNVIPSIGLNVYSILQHDTLVMTRDAINRIVERMHTPISR
;
A
#
# COMPACT_ATOMS: atom_id res chain seq x y z
N MET A 1 15.84 -8.66 -25.69
CA MET A 1 14.60 -7.86 -25.76
C MET A 1 14.97 -6.41 -25.48
N VAL A 2 14.48 -5.47 -26.29
CA VAL A 2 14.72 -4.04 -26.08
C VAL A 2 13.70 -3.55 -25.05
N LEU A 3 14.17 -3.01 -23.92
CA LEU A 3 13.31 -2.39 -22.92
C LEU A 3 13.01 -0.95 -23.35
N ASP A 4 11.76 -0.54 -23.20
CA ASP A 4 11.34 0.81 -23.59
C ASP A 4 11.88 1.86 -22.59
N GLY A 5 12.71 2.78 -23.08
CA GLY A 5 13.35 3.81 -22.26
C GLY A 5 12.35 4.71 -21.54
N ASP A 6 11.19 4.98 -22.16
CA ASP A 6 10.17 5.85 -21.57
C ASP A 6 9.48 5.22 -20.35
N VAL A 7 9.64 3.91 -20.16
CA VAL A 7 9.06 3.15 -19.05
C VAL A 7 10.12 2.78 -18.02
N PHE A 8 11.33 2.45 -18.49
CA PHE A 8 12.41 1.91 -17.66
C PHE A 8 13.59 2.88 -17.45
N ASP A 9 13.46 4.17 -17.80
CA ASP A 9 14.47 5.21 -17.49
C ASP A 9 13.86 6.58 -17.09
N VAL A 10 13.22 6.66 -15.91
CA VAL A 10 12.54 7.88 -15.40
C VAL A 10 13.12 8.29 -14.03
N PRO A 11 13.33 9.60 -13.76
CA PRO A 11 13.97 10.08 -12.51
C PRO A 11 13.20 9.76 -11.22
N ILE A 12 13.93 9.38 -10.17
CA ILE A 12 13.42 8.87 -8.89
C ILE A 12 12.82 9.98 -8.00
N ARG A 13 11.61 9.76 -7.45
CA ARG A 13 10.93 10.64 -6.44
C ARG A 13 10.35 9.81 -5.29
N LYS A 14 10.49 10.26 -4.02
CA LYS A 14 10.31 9.43 -2.80
C LYS A 14 9.02 9.70 -2.00
N ASP A 15 8.11 10.55 -2.49
CA ASP A 15 7.23 11.35 -1.61
C ASP A 15 5.85 10.71 -1.29
N ILE A 16 5.60 9.44 -1.65
CA ILE A 16 4.24 8.88 -1.73
C ILE A 16 4.06 7.70 -0.77
N VAL A 17 3.62 7.96 0.47
CA VAL A 17 3.23 6.92 1.45
C VAL A 17 1.93 7.33 2.17
N HIS A 18 1.01 6.38 2.36
CA HIS A 18 -0.37 6.63 2.85
C HIS A 18 -0.63 6.00 4.24
N ARG A 19 -1.46 6.64 5.07
CA ARG A 19 -1.84 6.23 6.44
C ARG A 19 -3.37 6.04 6.55
N VAL A 20 -3.83 5.08 7.36
CA VAL A 20 -5.25 4.90 7.73
C VAL A 20 -5.37 5.01 9.26
N GLY A 21 -6.41 5.66 9.76
CA GLY A 21 -6.67 5.80 11.20
C GLY A 21 -8.15 5.56 11.54
N THR A 22 -8.42 4.57 12.39
CA THR A 22 -9.76 4.25 12.94
C THR A 22 -10.01 4.91 14.30
N HIS A 23 -9.14 5.83 14.70
CA HIS A 23 -9.17 6.45 16.01
C HIS A 23 -10.40 7.33 16.19
N SER A 24 -11.07 7.19 17.33
CA SER A 24 -12.24 7.97 17.71
C SER A 24 -12.17 8.34 19.18
N THR A 25 -12.40 9.61 19.49
CA THR A 25 -12.62 10.10 20.85
C THR A 25 -14.06 10.53 21.05
N LYS A 26 -14.54 10.49 22.31
CA LYS A 26 -15.89 10.92 22.66
C LYS A 26 -15.98 12.44 22.74
N THR A 27 -16.92 13.03 21.99
CA THR A 27 -17.31 14.44 22.12
C THR A 27 -18.24 14.63 23.32
N ILE A 28 -18.52 15.88 23.67
CA ILE A 28 -19.35 16.24 24.83
C ILE A 28 -20.76 15.60 24.81
N SER A 29 -21.30 15.35 23.61
CA SER A 29 -22.59 14.70 23.42
C SER A 29 -22.53 13.18 23.58
N GLU A 30 -21.36 12.57 23.34
CA GLU A 30 -21.14 11.11 23.38
C GLU A 30 -20.65 10.62 24.75
N VAL A 31 -20.13 11.52 25.59
CA VAL A 31 -19.75 11.20 26.97
C VAL A 31 -20.99 10.98 27.81
N SER A 32 -21.03 9.83 28.53
CA SER A 32 -22.11 9.48 29.45
C SER A 32 -22.17 10.47 30.62
N GLY A 33 -23.37 10.90 30.99
CA GLY A 33 -23.60 11.81 32.12
C GLY A 33 -24.84 12.67 31.92
N THR A 34 -25.26 13.35 32.99
CA THR A 34 -26.48 14.17 32.98
C THR A 34 -26.29 15.45 32.15
N GLY A 35 -27.30 15.84 31.37
CA GLY A 35 -27.35 17.13 30.67
C GLY A 35 -27.84 18.30 31.54
N ARG A 36 -28.17 18.03 32.82
CA ARG A 36 -28.67 19.02 33.77
C ARG A 36 -27.54 19.92 34.25
N LYS A 37 -27.82 21.21 34.38
CA LYS A 37 -26.90 22.19 34.93
C LYS A 37 -26.51 21.80 36.38
N PRO A 38 -25.22 21.77 36.74
CA PRO A 38 -24.81 21.27 38.06
C PRO A 38 -25.25 22.15 39.24
N TYR A 39 -25.28 23.46 39.04
CA TYR A 39 -25.74 24.44 40.03
C TYR A 39 -26.22 25.74 39.38
N LYS A 40 -26.86 26.60 40.18
CA LYS A 40 -27.39 27.90 39.75
C LYS A 40 -26.28 28.80 39.19
N GLN A 41 -26.64 29.69 38.26
CA GLN A 41 -25.67 30.55 37.53
C GLN A 41 -24.92 31.55 38.45
N LYS A 42 -25.53 31.93 39.56
CA LYS A 42 -25.01 32.89 40.55
C LYS A 42 -25.32 32.38 41.97
N GLY A 43 -24.59 32.90 42.96
CA GLY A 43 -24.83 32.62 44.39
C GLY A 43 -24.03 31.43 44.97
N THR A 44 -23.19 30.76 44.18
CA THR A 44 -22.41 29.59 44.64
C THR A 44 -20.94 29.88 44.94
N GLY A 45 -20.42 31.06 44.59
CA GLY A 45 -19.00 31.42 44.76
C GLY A 45 -18.02 30.63 43.88
N ARG A 46 -18.50 29.70 43.04
CA ARG A 46 -17.68 28.85 42.16
C ARG A 46 -17.71 29.37 40.71
N ALA A 47 -16.78 28.88 39.89
CA ALA A 47 -16.79 29.10 38.45
C ALA A 47 -18.13 28.68 37.81
N ARG A 48 -18.57 29.33 36.74
CA ARG A 48 -19.87 29.03 36.13
C ARG A 48 -19.74 27.85 35.17
N HIS A 49 -20.57 26.82 35.33
CA HIS A 49 -20.56 25.64 34.45
C HIS A 49 -21.95 25.26 33.95
N GLY A 50 -22.03 24.82 32.70
CA GLY A 50 -23.25 24.34 32.06
C GLY A 50 -23.46 22.82 32.19
N THR A 51 -22.37 22.05 32.21
CA THR A 51 -22.35 20.58 32.29
C THR A 51 -21.05 20.11 32.94
N LEU A 52 -21.08 18.96 33.61
CA LEU A 52 -19.87 18.30 34.14
C LEU A 52 -19.13 17.46 33.10
N ARG A 53 -19.70 17.31 31.89
CA ARG A 53 -19.07 16.57 30.78
C ARG A 53 -18.06 17.41 29.98
N GLY A 54 -17.82 18.66 30.40
CA GLY A 54 -16.86 19.56 29.77
C GLY A 54 -15.42 19.05 29.87
N CYS A 55 -14.56 19.44 28.93
CA CYS A 55 -13.19 18.95 28.82
C CYS A 55 -12.28 19.29 30.02
N GLN A 56 -12.60 20.37 30.72
CA GLN A 56 -11.89 20.78 31.94
C GLN A 56 -12.14 19.85 33.13
N PHE A 57 -13.17 19.01 33.07
CA PHE A 57 -13.52 18.08 34.14
C PHE A 57 -12.89 16.71 33.92
N ARG A 58 -12.53 16.04 35.03
CA ARG A 58 -12.09 14.65 35.01
C ARG A 58 -13.23 13.75 34.49
N GLY A 59 -12.94 12.93 33.48
CA GLY A 59 -13.94 12.09 32.81
C GLY A 59 -14.82 12.83 31.78
N GLY A 60 -14.51 14.10 31.51
CA GLY A 60 -15.16 14.91 30.48
C GLY A 60 -14.71 14.58 29.06
N ALA A 61 -15.26 15.31 28.10
CA ALA A 61 -15.01 15.10 26.68
C ALA A 61 -13.63 15.53 26.21
N THR A 62 -13.16 14.91 25.12
CA THR A 62 -11.97 15.37 24.41
C THR A 62 -12.38 16.44 23.38
N MET A 63 -11.83 17.66 23.46
CA MET A 63 -12.23 18.76 22.55
C MET A 63 -11.74 18.56 21.13
N HIS A 64 -10.44 18.40 20.94
CA HIS A 64 -9.80 18.25 19.62
C HIS A 64 -9.21 16.85 19.45
N GLY A 65 -9.96 15.83 19.85
CA GLY A 65 -9.55 14.45 19.68
C GLY A 65 -9.85 13.94 18.27
N PRO A 66 -9.17 12.86 17.83
CA PRO A 66 -9.38 12.28 16.51
C PRO A 66 -10.82 11.78 16.32
N LYS A 67 -11.35 11.97 15.13
CA LYS A 67 -12.58 11.33 14.66
C LYS A 67 -12.28 10.42 13.47
N PRO A 68 -13.03 9.32 13.30
CA PRO A 68 -12.89 8.46 12.14
C PRO A 68 -13.08 9.29 10.88
N ARG A 69 -12.03 9.37 10.06
CA ARG A 69 -12.07 10.05 8.76
C ARG A 69 -11.26 9.27 7.74
N SER A 70 -11.67 9.36 6.49
CA SER A 70 -10.85 8.87 5.40
C SER A 70 -9.69 9.83 5.17
N HIS A 71 -8.48 9.29 5.06
CA HIS A 71 -7.28 10.01 4.63
C HIS A 71 -7.02 9.87 3.12
N ALA A 72 -7.87 9.11 2.41
CA ALA A 72 -7.71 8.85 0.98
C ALA A 72 -7.83 10.14 0.17
N PHE A 73 -6.78 10.46 -0.58
CA PHE A 73 -6.79 11.49 -1.60
C PHE A 73 -6.55 10.87 -2.98
N LYS A 74 -7.18 11.45 -4.01
CA LYS A 74 -7.02 10.96 -5.39
C LYS A 74 -5.81 11.64 -6.03
N LEU A 75 -4.97 10.83 -6.67
CA LEU A 75 -3.89 11.30 -7.56
C LEU A 75 -4.34 11.24 -9.01
N GLN A 76 -3.84 12.16 -9.85
CA GLN A 76 -4.13 12.12 -11.29
C GLN A 76 -3.66 10.79 -11.89
N LYS A 77 -4.43 10.25 -12.86
CA LYS A 77 -4.12 8.99 -13.56
C LYS A 77 -2.68 9.02 -14.15
N LYS A 78 -2.26 10.16 -14.70
CA LYS A 78 -0.91 10.38 -15.26
C LYS A 78 0.20 10.23 -14.21
N VAL A 79 0.02 10.84 -13.03
CA VAL A 79 1.00 10.76 -11.93
C VAL A 79 1.14 9.32 -11.43
N ARG A 80 0.03 8.57 -11.34
CA ARG A 80 0.07 7.15 -10.94
C ARG A 80 0.84 6.28 -11.94
N ARG A 81 0.63 6.48 -13.25
CA ARG A 81 1.39 5.77 -14.29
C ARG A 81 2.86 6.15 -14.24
N LEU A 82 3.17 7.43 -14.09
CA LEU A 82 4.55 7.93 -13.97
C LEU A 82 5.28 7.30 -12.78
N GLY A 83 4.63 7.20 -11.62
CA GLY A 83 5.22 6.54 -10.45
C GLY A 83 5.56 5.07 -10.70
N LEU A 84 4.76 4.35 -11.49
CA LEU A 84 5.04 2.97 -11.86
C LEU A 84 6.24 2.86 -12.79
N LYS A 85 6.35 3.76 -13.78
CA LYS A 85 7.53 3.85 -14.66
C LYS A 85 8.80 4.07 -13.85
N ILE A 86 8.82 5.08 -12.98
CA ILE A 86 9.96 5.38 -12.08
C ILE A 86 10.37 4.16 -11.25
N ALA A 87 9.39 3.43 -10.69
CA ALA A 87 9.69 2.24 -9.88
C ALA A 87 10.33 1.12 -10.70
N LEU A 88 9.87 0.91 -11.94
CA LEU A 88 10.46 -0.07 -12.86
C LEU A 88 11.86 0.36 -13.33
N SER A 89 12.05 1.65 -13.62
CA SER A 89 13.37 2.20 -13.95
C SER A 89 14.37 1.98 -12.84
N ALA A 90 13.99 2.31 -11.61
CA ALA A 90 14.86 2.14 -10.45
C ALA A 90 15.30 0.68 -10.28
N ARG A 91 14.39 -0.29 -10.44
CA ARG A 91 14.74 -1.72 -10.37
C ARG A 91 15.65 -2.17 -11.50
N THR A 92 15.48 -1.61 -12.69
CA THR A 92 16.32 -1.92 -13.84
C THR A 92 17.72 -1.33 -13.68
N ALA A 93 17.82 -0.07 -13.25
CA ALA A 93 19.08 0.61 -12.99
C ALA A 93 19.88 -0.05 -11.85
N GLU A 94 19.21 -0.58 -10.84
CA GLU A 94 19.83 -1.37 -9.77
C GLU A 94 20.20 -2.80 -10.20
N GLY A 95 19.81 -3.25 -11.40
CA GLY A 95 20.03 -4.62 -11.87
C GLY A 95 19.18 -5.68 -11.15
N LYS A 96 18.13 -5.27 -10.41
CA LYS A 96 17.27 -6.15 -9.59
C LYS A 96 15.98 -6.57 -10.30
N LEU A 97 15.90 -6.34 -11.61
CA LEU A 97 14.83 -6.82 -12.48
C LEU A 97 15.31 -8.06 -13.23
N CYS A 98 14.67 -9.20 -13.00
CA CYS A 98 14.92 -10.44 -13.73
C CYS A 98 13.74 -10.75 -14.66
N ILE A 99 14.05 -11.11 -15.90
CA ILE A 99 13.05 -11.39 -16.94
C ILE A 99 13.03 -12.89 -17.22
N PHE A 100 11.84 -13.47 -17.18
CA PHE A 100 11.60 -14.89 -17.38
C PHE A 100 10.75 -15.06 -18.64
N GLU A 101 10.94 -16.17 -19.35
CA GLU A 101 10.03 -16.54 -20.43
C GLU A 101 8.67 -16.88 -19.82
N ASP A 102 8.64 -17.91 -18.97
CA ASP A 102 7.45 -18.39 -18.29
C ASP A 102 7.74 -18.74 -16.82
N LEU A 103 6.68 -18.72 -15.98
CA LEU A 103 6.73 -19.05 -14.54
C LEU A 103 6.14 -20.43 -14.22
N GLU A 104 6.28 -21.39 -15.15
CA GLU A 104 5.78 -22.74 -14.93
C GLU A 104 6.61 -23.50 -13.88
N VAL A 105 5.92 -24.11 -12.92
CA VAL A 105 6.55 -24.90 -11.85
C VAL A 105 6.15 -26.36 -12.02
N PRO A 106 7.10 -27.32 -11.99
CA PRO A 106 6.79 -28.73 -12.21
C PRO A 106 5.85 -29.31 -11.13
N SER A 107 5.92 -28.78 -9.90
CA SER A 107 5.10 -29.23 -8.77
C SER A 107 4.77 -28.07 -7.83
N HIS A 108 3.66 -28.18 -7.09
CA HIS A 108 3.22 -27.21 -6.08
C HIS A 108 4.05 -27.24 -4.79
N LYS A 109 5.23 -27.88 -4.79
CA LYS A 109 6.12 -27.98 -3.62
C LYS A 109 6.89 -26.67 -3.43
N THR A 110 6.77 -26.09 -2.25
CA THR A 110 7.49 -24.88 -1.83
C THR A 110 9.02 -25.01 -1.98
N LYS A 111 9.56 -26.21 -1.76
CA LYS A 111 11.00 -26.51 -1.89
C LYS A 111 11.58 -26.08 -3.24
N ASN A 112 10.83 -26.23 -4.32
CA ASN A 112 11.27 -25.88 -5.67
C ASN A 112 11.52 -24.36 -5.77
N ILE A 113 10.59 -23.56 -5.26
CA ILE A 113 10.71 -22.09 -5.24
C ILE A 113 11.83 -21.65 -4.30
N VAL A 114 11.96 -22.28 -3.13
CA VAL A 114 13.04 -21.94 -2.18
C VAL A 114 14.42 -22.24 -2.76
N GLN A 115 14.59 -23.37 -3.45
CA GLN A 115 15.86 -23.71 -4.11
C GLN A 115 16.19 -22.70 -5.20
N TYR A 116 15.19 -22.31 -5.99
CA TYR A 116 15.36 -21.32 -7.05
C TYR A 116 15.78 -19.95 -6.50
N ILE A 117 15.11 -19.47 -5.45
CA ILE A 117 15.45 -18.19 -4.81
C ILE A 117 16.83 -18.22 -4.17
N LYS A 118 17.27 -19.36 -3.62
CA LYS A 118 18.63 -19.51 -3.08
C LYS A 118 19.72 -19.38 -4.15
N GLN A 119 19.40 -19.66 -5.41
CA GLN A 119 20.32 -19.46 -6.54
C GLN A 119 20.36 -18.00 -6.98
N MET A 120 19.40 -17.18 -6.58
CA MET A 120 19.38 -15.75 -6.85
C MET A 120 20.17 -15.03 -5.76
N ASP A 121 21.39 -14.62 -6.09
CA ASP A 121 22.27 -13.90 -5.16
C ASP A 121 21.65 -12.56 -4.71
N ASP A 122 21.87 -12.25 -3.42
CA ASP A 122 21.54 -10.95 -2.79
C ASP A 122 20.04 -10.57 -2.74
N THR A 123 19.14 -11.56 -2.64
CA THR A 123 17.69 -11.32 -2.59
C THR A 123 17.07 -11.72 -1.24
N LYS A 124 16.41 -10.77 -0.54
CA LYS A 124 15.67 -11.08 0.71
C LYS A 124 14.18 -11.21 0.45
N LYS A 125 13.61 -10.36 -0.41
CA LYS A 125 12.20 -10.40 -0.81
C LYS A 125 12.05 -10.36 -2.32
N VAL A 126 11.23 -11.26 -2.84
CA VAL A 126 11.01 -11.43 -4.28
C VAL A 126 9.55 -11.18 -4.63
N LEU A 127 9.31 -10.37 -5.66
CA LEU A 127 8.00 -10.16 -6.26
C LEU A 127 7.98 -10.82 -7.63
N LEU A 128 7.13 -11.83 -7.80
CA LEU A 128 6.85 -12.50 -9.05
C LEU A 128 5.63 -11.84 -9.71
N VAL A 129 5.77 -11.43 -10.96
CA VAL A 129 4.71 -10.82 -11.76
C VAL A 129 4.45 -11.66 -12.99
N ASP A 130 3.21 -12.11 -13.12
CA ASP A 130 2.76 -12.88 -14.28
C ASP A 130 1.80 -12.05 -15.15
N GLY A 131 1.80 -12.29 -16.45
CA GLY A 131 1.02 -11.52 -17.42
C GLY A 131 -0.47 -11.74 -17.25
N GLY A 132 -0.88 -12.99 -17.03
CA GLY A 132 -2.27 -13.44 -16.95
C GLY A 132 -2.69 -13.98 -15.58
N ASP A 133 -3.54 -14.99 -15.64
CA ASP A 133 -4.00 -15.72 -14.45
C ASP A 133 -2.85 -16.54 -13.88
N ILE A 134 -2.61 -16.36 -12.58
CA ILE A 134 -1.55 -17.06 -11.86
C ILE A 134 -1.86 -18.56 -11.86
N ASP A 135 -0.91 -19.37 -12.34
CA ASP A 135 -1.02 -20.83 -12.26
C ASP A 135 -1.26 -21.30 -10.82
N LYS A 136 -2.17 -22.27 -10.65
CA LYS A 136 -2.54 -22.83 -9.36
C LYS A 136 -1.33 -23.43 -8.65
N LYS A 137 -0.41 -24.09 -9.38
CA LYS A 137 0.79 -24.69 -8.78
C LYS A 137 1.71 -23.62 -8.21
N LEU A 138 1.97 -22.57 -8.99
CA LEU A 138 2.79 -21.43 -8.56
C LEU A 138 2.17 -20.74 -7.34
N LYS A 139 0.87 -20.49 -7.36
CA LYS A 139 0.13 -19.89 -6.25
C LYS A 139 0.24 -20.73 -4.97
N LEU A 140 0.06 -22.05 -5.06
CA LEU A 140 0.17 -22.95 -3.91
C LEU A 140 1.62 -23.05 -3.39
N ALA A 141 2.60 -23.04 -4.29
CA ALA A 141 4.01 -23.10 -3.94
C ALA A 141 4.54 -21.82 -3.27
N THR A 142 3.91 -20.67 -3.53
CA THR A 142 4.36 -19.36 -3.04
C THR A 142 3.56 -18.84 -1.84
N LYS A 143 2.28 -19.21 -1.70
CA LYS A 143 1.38 -18.69 -0.64
C LYS A 143 1.94 -18.83 0.79
N ASN A 144 2.74 -19.87 1.06
CA ASN A 144 3.30 -20.12 2.38
C ASN A 144 4.63 -19.38 2.65
N LEU A 145 5.21 -18.72 1.64
CA LEU A 145 6.50 -18.05 1.73
C LEU A 145 6.30 -16.55 1.99
N HIS A 146 6.64 -16.08 3.19
CA HIS A 146 6.44 -14.68 3.58
C HIS A 146 7.28 -13.65 2.80
N TYR A 147 8.34 -14.10 2.15
CA TYR A 147 9.26 -13.27 1.37
C TYR A 147 9.04 -13.37 -0.13
N VAL A 148 8.05 -14.15 -0.58
CA VAL A 148 7.72 -14.32 -2.01
C VAL A 148 6.26 -13.97 -2.22
N ASN A 149 6.02 -12.94 -3.03
CA ASN A 149 4.67 -12.57 -3.42
C ASN A 149 4.48 -12.77 -4.92
N VAL A 150 3.31 -13.27 -5.30
CA VAL A 150 2.90 -13.40 -6.70
C VAL A 150 1.71 -12.49 -6.95
N ILE A 151 1.82 -11.64 -7.97
CA ILE A 151 0.77 -10.69 -8.34
C ILE A 151 0.58 -10.74 -9.87
N PRO A 152 -0.64 -10.71 -10.39
CA PRO A 152 -0.86 -10.55 -11.83
C PRO A 152 -0.44 -9.14 -12.28
N SER A 153 -0.10 -8.96 -13.56
CA SER A 153 0.36 -7.70 -14.15
C SER A 153 -0.61 -6.51 -13.91
N ILE A 154 -1.91 -6.81 -13.80
CA ILE A 154 -2.96 -5.84 -13.46
C ILE A 154 -2.86 -5.31 -12.03
N GLY A 155 -2.40 -6.13 -11.08
CA GLY A 155 -2.26 -5.79 -9.66
C GLY A 155 -0.93 -5.10 -9.31
N LEU A 156 -0.06 -4.90 -10.31
CA LEU A 156 1.25 -4.28 -10.11
C LEU A 156 1.10 -2.86 -9.58
N ASN A 157 1.78 -2.60 -8.46
CA ASN A 157 1.72 -1.32 -7.78
C ASN A 157 3.12 -0.89 -7.30
N VAL A 158 3.31 0.42 -7.14
CA VAL A 158 4.60 1.02 -6.75
C VAL A 158 5.06 0.52 -5.38
N TYR A 159 4.13 0.40 -4.43
CA TYR A 159 4.45 -0.01 -3.06
C TYR A 159 5.05 -1.44 -3.02
N SER A 160 4.43 -2.39 -3.72
CA SER A 160 4.91 -3.76 -3.82
C SER A 160 6.28 -3.81 -4.51
N ILE A 161 6.51 -3.04 -5.57
CA ILE A 161 7.83 -2.99 -6.24
C ILE A 161 8.91 -2.48 -5.28
N LEU A 162 8.62 -1.46 -4.46
CA LEU A 162 9.57 -0.89 -3.51
C LEU A 162 9.77 -1.77 -2.26
N GLN A 163 8.74 -2.48 -1.82
CA GLN A 163 8.79 -3.36 -0.65
C GLN A 163 9.63 -4.62 -0.86
N HIS A 164 9.74 -5.09 -2.11
CA HIS A 164 10.53 -6.27 -2.47
C HIS A 164 11.84 -5.84 -3.11
N ASP A 165 12.92 -6.56 -2.83
CA ASP A 165 14.24 -6.21 -3.33
C ASP A 165 14.37 -6.55 -4.81
N THR A 166 13.86 -7.72 -5.19
CA THR A 166 13.99 -8.28 -6.54
C THR A 166 12.63 -8.42 -7.18
N LEU A 167 12.54 -7.93 -8.41
CA LEU A 167 11.35 -8.01 -9.26
C LEU A 167 11.59 -9.03 -10.36
N VAL A 168 10.74 -10.04 -10.43
CA VAL A 168 10.77 -11.07 -11.47
C VAL A 168 9.52 -10.94 -12.31
N MET A 169 9.67 -10.78 -13.62
CA MET A 169 8.55 -10.58 -14.53
C MET A 169 8.60 -11.57 -15.69
N THR A 170 7.45 -12.13 -16.07
CA THR A 170 7.34 -12.87 -17.34
C THR A 170 7.39 -11.93 -18.52
N ARG A 171 7.82 -12.43 -19.68
CA ARG A 171 7.81 -11.68 -20.93
C ARG A 171 6.41 -11.18 -21.28
N ASP A 172 5.38 -12.01 -21.07
CA ASP A 172 3.98 -11.62 -21.23
C ASP A 172 3.59 -10.46 -20.29
N ALA A 173 4.01 -10.50 -19.02
CA ALA A 173 3.76 -9.41 -18.08
C ALA A 173 4.36 -8.08 -18.56
N ILE A 174 5.59 -8.10 -19.09
CA ILE A 174 6.25 -6.89 -19.59
C ILE A 174 5.48 -6.34 -20.78
N ASN A 175 5.12 -7.18 -21.76
CA ASN A 175 4.40 -6.74 -22.96
C ASN A 175 3.06 -6.06 -22.59
N ARG A 176 2.28 -6.66 -21.70
CA ARG A 176 1.01 -6.07 -21.21
C ARG A 176 1.22 -4.76 -20.47
N ILE A 177 2.31 -4.63 -19.71
CA ILE A 177 2.61 -3.39 -18.97
C ILE A 177 3.03 -2.29 -19.93
N VAL A 178 3.88 -2.59 -20.92
CA VAL A 178 4.30 -1.65 -21.96
C VAL A 178 3.07 -1.17 -22.75
N GLU A 179 2.22 -2.10 -23.20
CA GLU A 179 0.97 -1.76 -23.88
C GLU A 179 0.11 -0.82 -23.02
N ARG A 180 -0.11 -1.17 -21.75
CA ARG A 180 -0.88 -0.34 -20.81
C ARG A 180 -0.29 1.05 -20.60
N MET A 181 1.02 1.21 -20.68
CA MET A 181 1.70 2.51 -20.56
C MET A 181 1.56 3.34 -21.83
N HIS A 182 1.55 2.71 -23.00
CA HIS A 182 1.40 3.37 -24.30
C HIS A 182 -0.05 3.74 -24.62
N THR A 183 -1.03 2.95 -24.16
CA THR A 183 -2.44 3.28 -24.38
C THR A 183 -2.76 4.67 -23.81
N PRO A 184 -3.28 5.62 -24.59
CA PRO A 184 -3.59 6.95 -24.09
C PRO A 184 -4.64 6.88 -22.98
N ILE A 185 -4.51 7.76 -21.99
CA ILE A 185 -5.50 7.87 -20.92
C ILE A 185 -6.71 8.60 -21.50
N SER A 186 -7.80 7.87 -21.79
CA SER A 186 -9.09 8.50 -22.06
C SER A 186 -9.56 9.27 -20.82
N ARG A 187 -10.09 10.48 -21.06
CA ARG A 187 -10.56 11.40 -20.03
C ARG A 187 -11.64 10.73 -19.19
#